data_AF-A0A442X422-F1
#
_entry.id   AF-A0A442X422-F1
#
_cell.length_a   1.000
_cell.length_b   1.000
_cell.length_c   1.000
_cell.angle_alpha   90.00
_cell.angle_beta   90.00
_cell.angle_gamma   90.00
#
_symmetry.space_group_name_H-M   'P 1'
#
loop_
_entity.id
_entity.type
_entity.pdbx_description
1 polymer ?
#
loop_
_entity_poly.entity_id
_entity_poly.type
_entity_poly.pdbx_seq_one_letter_code
_entity_poly.pdbx_strand_id
1 'polypeptide(L)'
;MTAPSDDLNDLQSDIRQVETLICVMHDVAIETPMPSDEGIAKAMQQVHDLLWIARDLAGNLVKAASACHEKVMADGRSRKAVRS
;
A
#
# COMPACT_ATOMS: atom_id res chain seq x y z
N MET A 1 -15.70 -12.44 -3.26
CA MET A 1 -14.71 -11.96 -2.29
C MET A 1 -14.16 -13.19 -1.59
N THR A 2 -12.90 -13.53 -1.85
CA THR A 2 -12.17 -14.55 -1.09
C THR A 2 -12.08 -14.13 0.37
N ALA A 3 -12.06 -15.09 1.29
CA ALA A 3 -11.90 -14.79 2.71
C ALA A 3 -10.59 -13.99 2.94
N PRO A 4 -10.55 -13.07 3.92
CA PRO A 4 -9.30 -12.44 4.35
C PRO A 4 -8.27 -13.54 4.62
N SER A 5 -7.03 -13.38 4.14
CA SER A 5 -6.01 -14.39 4.39
C SER A 5 -5.73 -14.48 5.90
N ASP A 6 -5.72 -15.71 6.41
CA ASP A 6 -5.36 -16.03 7.79
C ASP A 6 -3.83 -16.09 7.98
N ASP A 7 -3.03 -15.88 6.93
CA ASP A 7 -1.57 -15.81 6.98
C ASP A 7 -1.06 -14.36 6.94
N LEU A 8 -0.21 -14.01 7.92
CA LEU A 8 0.47 -12.72 7.99
C LEU A 8 1.39 -12.46 6.79
N ASN A 9 1.93 -13.51 6.16
CA ASN A 9 2.75 -13.37 4.95
C ASN A 9 1.91 -12.91 3.76
N ASP A 10 0.75 -13.52 3.58
CA ASP A 10 -0.20 -13.17 2.52
C ASP A 10 -0.73 -11.76 2.71
N LEU A 11 -1.11 -11.39 3.94
CA LEU A 11 -1.56 -10.02 4.24
C LEU A 11 -0.46 -8.98 3.94
N GLN A 12 0.80 -9.27 4.28
CA GLN A 12 1.91 -8.38 3.94
C GLN A 12 2.14 -8.32 2.42
N SER A 13 1.95 -9.43 1.70
CA SER A 13 2.00 -9.49 0.24
C SER A 13 0.89 -8.65 -0.39
N ASP A 14 -0.35 -8.78 0.06
CA ASP A 14 -1.51 -8.02 -0.43
C ASP A 14 -1.30 -6.52 -0.24
N ILE A 15 -0.78 -6.10 0.92
CA ILE A 15 -0.44 -4.70 1.21
C ILE A 15 0.62 -4.17 0.22
N ARG A 16 1.65 -4.97 -0.11
CA ARG A 16 2.66 -4.61 -1.13
C ARG A 16 2.06 -4.52 -2.53
N GLN A 17 1.13 -5.40 -2.87
CA GLN A 17 0.44 -5.35 -4.16
C GLN A 17 -0.43 -4.08 -4.29
N VAL A 18 -1.10 -3.68 -3.21
CA VAL A 18 -1.86 -2.42 -3.17
C VAL A 18 -0.95 -1.20 -3.35
N GLU A 19 0.20 -1.15 -2.67
CA GLU A 19 1.20 -0.10 -2.88
C GLU A 19 1.66 -0.04 -4.34
N THR A 20 1.99 -1.20 -4.92
CA THR A 20 2.42 -1.29 -6.31
C THR A 20 1.34 -0.78 -7.26
N LEU A 21 0.08 -1.18 -7.07
CA LEU A 21 -1.04 -0.71 -7.88
C LEU A 21 -1.20 0.81 -7.81
N ILE A 22 -1.13 1.39 -6.61
CA ILE A 22 -1.26 2.84 -6.41
C ILE A 22 -0.09 3.59 -7.07
N CYS A 23 1.14 3.08 -6.96
CA CYS A 23 2.30 3.65 -7.64
C CYS A 23 2.12 3.65 -9.16
N VAL A 24 1.68 2.52 -9.75
CA VAL A 24 1.43 2.44 -11.19
C VAL A 24 0.29 3.39 -11.61
N MET A 25 -0.78 3.48 -10.83
CA MET A 25 -1.86 4.44 -11.11
C MET A 25 -1.38 5.89 -11.05
N HIS A 26 -0.52 6.22 -10.08
CA HIS A 26 0.11 7.53 -9.94
C HIS A 26 0.99 7.84 -11.17
N ASP A 27 1.87 6.92 -11.56
CA ASP A 27 2.76 7.06 -12.71
C ASP A 27 1.97 7.25 -14.02
N VAL A 28 0.93 6.43 -14.25
CA VAL A 28 0.05 6.58 -15.42
C VAL A 28 -0.65 7.93 -15.43
N ALA A 29 -1.13 8.40 -14.26
CA ALA A 29 -1.81 9.69 -14.17
C ALA A 29 -0.87 10.86 -14.51
N ILE A 30 0.35 10.89 -13.94
CA ILE A 30 1.30 11.97 -14.21
C ILE A 30 1.82 11.97 -15.66
N GLU A 31 1.89 10.81 -16.30
CA GLU A 31 2.29 10.69 -17.71
C GLU A 31 1.16 11.04 -18.67
N THR A 32 -0.09 11.02 -18.20
CA THR A 32 -1.26 11.37 -19.02
C THR A 32 -1.29 12.89 -19.24
N PRO A 33 -1.27 13.37 -20.49
CA PRO A 33 -1.35 14.80 -20.78
C PRO A 33 -2.65 15.41 -20.24
N MET A 34 -2.55 16.61 -19.66
CA MET A 34 -3.74 17.31 -19.19
C MET A 34 -4.66 17.71 -20.35
N PRO A 35 -5.97 17.47 -20.22
CA PRO A 35 -6.94 17.84 -21.23
C PRO A 35 -7.05 19.35 -21.34
N SER A 36 -7.42 19.83 -22.53
CA SER A 36 -7.59 21.26 -22.80
C SER A 36 -8.87 21.85 -22.18
N ASP A 37 -9.86 21.01 -21.87
CA ASP A 37 -11.06 21.44 -21.16
C ASP A 37 -10.73 21.74 -19.69
N GLU A 38 -10.96 22.98 -19.26
CA GLU A 38 -10.60 23.45 -17.92
C GLU A 38 -11.32 22.69 -16.81
N GLY A 39 -12.58 22.30 -17.01
CA GLY A 39 -13.36 21.54 -16.03
C GLY A 39 -12.80 20.13 -15.84
N ILE A 40 -12.45 19.46 -16.94
CA ILE A 40 -11.84 18.13 -16.91
C ILE A 40 -10.41 18.22 -16.36
N ALA A 41 -9.63 19.24 -16.74
CA ALA A 41 -8.27 19.45 -16.25
C ALA A 41 -8.24 19.64 -14.73
N LYS A 42 -9.17 20.42 -14.18
CA LYS A 42 -9.31 20.59 -12.73
C LYS A 42 -9.63 19.27 -12.02
N ALA A 43 -10.52 18.46 -12.60
CA ALA A 43 -10.84 17.14 -12.04
C ALA A 43 -9.64 16.19 -12.09
N MET A 44 -8.87 16.18 -13.19
CA MET A 44 -7.63 15.39 -13.28
C MET A 44 -6.57 15.85 -12.29
N GLN A 45 -6.40 17.15 -12.08
CA GLN A 45 -5.49 17.67 -11.07
C GLN A 45 -5.89 17.18 -9.66
N GLN A 46 -7.18 17.16 -9.33
CA GLN A 46 -7.65 16.60 -8.06
C GLN A 46 -7.32 15.11 -7.94
N VAL A 47 -7.45 14.35 -9.03
CA VAL A 47 -7.05 12.93 -9.05
C VAL A 47 -5.54 12.78 -8.81
N HIS A 48 -4.70 13.63 -9.41
CA HIS A 48 -3.25 13.62 -9.18
C HIS A 48 -2.92 13.87 -7.70
N ASP A 49 -3.53 14.89 -7.10
CA ASP A 49 -3.32 15.24 -5.70
C ASP A 49 -3.73 14.09 -4.76
N LEU A 50 -4.85 13.42 -5.05
CA LEU A 50 -5.31 12.26 -4.29
C LEU A 50 -4.39 11.05 -4.46
N LEU A 51 -3.87 10.80 -5.67
CA LEU A 51 -2.95 9.69 -5.93
C LEU A 51 -1.60 9.89 -5.24
N TRP A 52 -1.12 11.14 -5.11
CA TRP A 52 0.04 11.47 -4.29
C TRP A 52 -0.16 11.06 -2.83
N ILE A 53 -1.28 11.44 -2.24
CA ILE A 53 -1.62 11.08 -0.86
C ILE A 53 -1.74 9.56 -0.70
N ALA A 54 -2.44 8.90 -1.64
CA ALA A 54 -2.63 7.46 -1.62
C ALA A 54 -1.31 6.70 -1.68
N ARG A 55 -0.37 7.15 -2.53
CA ARG A 55 0.97 6.56 -2.67
C ARG A 55 1.75 6.63 -1.36
N ASP A 56 1.78 7.79 -0.72
CA ASP A 56 2.49 7.98 0.54
C ASP A 56 1.88 7.13 1.67
N LEU A 57 0.54 7.08 1.73
CA LEU A 57 -0.18 6.23 2.68
C LEU A 57 0.11 4.75 2.46
N ALA A 58 0.12 4.28 1.22
CA ALA A 58 0.40 2.89 0.90
C ALA A 58 1.84 2.49 1.28
N GLY A 59 2.82 3.33 0.99
CA GLY A 59 4.20 3.11 1.42
C GLY A 59 4.37 3.08 2.94
N ASN A 60 3.63 3.92 3.67
CA ASN A 60 3.61 3.87 5.13
C ASN A 60 2.93 2.59 5.66
N LEU A 61 1.88 2.11 5.00
CA LEU A 61 1.21 0.87 5.36
C LEU A 61 2.13 -0.34 5.17
N VAL A 62 2.93 -0.38 4.10
CA VAL A 62 3.91 -1.45 3.84
C VAL A 62 4.99 -1.48 4.93
N LYS A 63 5.50 -0.31 5.33
CA LYS A 63 6.45 -0.19 6.44
C LYS A 63 5.84 -0.68 7.76
N ALA A 64 4.60 -0.26 8.04
CA ALA A 64 3.89 -0.67 9.25
C ALA A 64 3.61 -2.18 9.27
N ALA A 65 3.18 -2.75 8.16
CA ALA A 65 2.94 -4.19 8.01
C ALA A 65 4.23 -5.00 8.22
N SER A 66 5.35 -4.53 7.67
CA SER A 66 6.66 -5.17 7.84
C SER A 66 7.13 -5.12 9.30
N ALA A 67 7.04 -3.96 9.95
CA ALA A 67 7.38 -3.81 11.36
C ALA A 67 6.49 -4.67 12.28
N CYS A 68 5.19 -4.76 11.98
CA CYS A 68 4.27 -5.62 12.70
C CYS A 68 4.64 -7.10 12.53
N HIS A 69 4.89 -7.54 11.30
CA HIS A 69 5.28 -8.92 10.98
C HIS A 69 6.58 -9.31 11.70
N GLU A 70 7.61 -8.46 11.64
CA GLU A 70 8.88 -8.69 12.34
C GLU A 70 8.71 -8.84 13.86
N LYS A 71 7.89 -7.97 14.46
CA LYS A 71 7.58 -8.01 15.90
C LYS A 71 6.86 -9.31 16.28
N VAL A 72 5.83 -9.71 15.53
CA VAL A 72 5.08 -10.95 15.80
C VAL A 72 6.01 -12.17 15.71
N MET A 73 6.89 -12.22 14.72
CA MET A 73 7.85 -13.31 14.58
C MET A 73 8.90 -13.32 15.69
N ALA A 74 9.34 -12.14 16.16
CA ALA A 74 10.25 -12.02 17.31
C ALA A 74 9.59 -12.49 18.63
N ASP A 75 8.34 -12.10 18.87
CA ASP A 75 7.57 -12.51 20.05
C ASP A 75 7.31 -14.03 20.04
N GLY A 76 7.00 -14.60 18.87
CA GLY A 76 6.82 -16.04 18.68
C GLY A 76 8.09 -16.84 19.00
N ARG A 77 9.25 -16.38 18.52
CA ARG A 77 10.56 -17.00 18.83
C ARG A 77 10.87 -16.94 20.32
N SER A 78 10.66 -15.79 20.95
CA SER A 78 10.89 -15.59 22.39
C SER A 78 10.04 -16.54 23.23
N ARG A 79 8.75 -16.72 22.88
CA ARG A 79 7.85 -17.67 23.55
C ARG A 79 8.28 -19.13 23.37
N LYS A 80 8.81 -19.50 22.19
CA LYS A 80 9.31 -20.85 21.92
C LYS A 80 10.57 -21.15 22.74
N ALA A 81 11.48 -20.18 22.88
CA ALA A 81 12.70 -20.32 23.66
C ALA A 81 12.46 -20.47 25.17
N VAL A 82 11.41 -19.85 25.71
CA VAL A 82 11.02 -20.02 27.13
C VAL A 82 10.39 -21.39 27.41
N ARG A 83 9.89 -22.08 26.38
CA ARG A 83 9.22 -23.39 26.50
C ARG A 83 10.15 -24.59 26.25
N SER A 84 11.38 -24.36 25.77
CA SER A 84 12.41 -25.39 25.55
C SER A 84 13.38 -25.45 26.72
#